data_AF-A0A8J8CPI0-F1
#
_entry.id   AF-A0A8J8CPI0-F1
#
_cell.length_a   1.000
_cell.length_b   1.000
_cell.length_c   1.000
_cell.angle_alpha   90.00
_cell.angle_beta   90.00
_cell.angle_gamma   90.00
#
_symmetry.space_group_name_H-M   'P 1'
#
loop_
_entity.id
_entity.type
_entity.pdbx_description
1 polymer ?
#
loop_
_entity_poly.entity_id
_entity_poly.type
_entity_poly.pdbx_seq_one_letter_code
_entity_poly.pdbx_strand_id
1 'polypeptide(L)'
;MTEKYYKCYNADAIVKTNPAELILEQLKTTDSVLRFLSEINADLFNNYIRALVKRLDDELVNYSINTESLNFKSIESEISKLKKNEKLTNLVIRYIAKSLKLPEGSEIPSESIDVTMYNRAFAYERISYYRVKAFTDILDKEKGLELYAKILGKIVTEMHIKSTPNEKETIKMANEGAIKQWCNNGIVDFTFAFIDDNQCIYRFDKCVTHEVLKDLNDPDVAYAASCFIGDIPEFNPGRLIHMRRTQTLHHADFCDELYWDSRKFKDPPKQPSLDFIKKINNKK
;
A
#
# COMPACT_ATOMS: atom_id res chain seq x y z
N MET A 1 -12.10 0.36 29.40
CA MET A 1 -11.57 0.82 28.11
C MET A 1 -10.29 1.61 28.38
N THR A 2 -9.15 1.07 27.96
CA THR A 2 -7.86 1.74 28.06
C THR A 2 -7.60 2.43 26.73
N GLU A 3 -7.45 3.75 26.77
CA GLU A 3 -7.23 4.60 25.60
C GLU A 3 -5.81 5.19 25.67
N LYS A 4 -5.10 5.20 24.54
CA LYS A 4 -3.76 5.81 24.48
C LYS A 4 -3.50 6.45 23.12
N TYR A 5 -2.99 7.68 23.18
CA TYR A 5 -2.56 8.44 22.01
C TYR A 5 -1.05 8.31 21.78
N TYR A 6 -0.68 8.17 20.51
CA TYR A 6 0.69 8.05 20.02
C TYR A 6 0.93 9.12 18.95
N LYS A 7 1.85 10.04 19.28
CA LYS A 7 2.34 11.05 18.34
C LYS A 7 3.60 10.52 17.67
N CYS A 8 3.42 9.72 16.63
CA CYS A 8 4.46 8.95 15.99
C CYS A 8 4.74 9.40 14.55
N TYR A 9 3.93 10.26 13.95
CA TYR A 9 4.14 10.75 12.60
C TYR A 9 5.40 11.61 12.52
N ASN A 10 6.32 11.22 11.64
CA ASN A 10 7.51 11.96 11.27
C ASN A 10 7.95 11.57 9.86
N ALA A 11 7.50 12.34 8.86
CA ALA A 11 7.84 12.11 7.45
C ALA A 11 9.35 12.23 7.17
N ASP A 12 10.07 12.98 7.99
CA ASP A 12 11.52 13.18 7.91
C ASP A 12 12.32 12.10 8.66
N ALA A 13 11.65 11.12 9.29
CA ALA A 13 12.31 10.01 9.92
C ALA A 13 13.20 9.26 8.92
N ILE A 14 14.45 9.00 9.29
CA ILE A 14 15.39 8.27 8.45
C ILE A 14 15.17 6.77 8.63
N VAL A 15 14.94 6.07 7.52
CA VAL A 15 14.74 4.62 7.47
C VAL A 15 15.75 3.98 6.53
N LYS A 16 16.28 2.82 6.94
CA LYS A 16 17.11 1.96 6.10
C LYS A 16 16.24 1.33 5.00
N THR A 17 16.58 1.56 3.74
CA THR A 17 15.88 0.99 2.59
C THR A 17 16.88 0.38 1.62
N ASN A 18 16.67 -0.87 1.21
CA ASN A 18 17.39 -1.47 0.10
C ASN A 18 16.69 -1.10 -1.23
N PRO A 19 17.27 -0.23 -2.08
CA PRO A 19 16.63 0.22 -3.31
C PRO A 19 16.37 -0.92 -4.29
N ALA A 20 17.31 -1.85 -4.43
CA ALA A 20 17.17 -2.99 -5.33
C ALA A 20 15.99 -3.88 -4.92
N GLU A 21 15.88 -4.23 -3.63
CA GLU A 21 14.74 -5.03 -3.13
C GLU A 21 13.40 -4.33 -3.36
N LEU A 22 13.30 -3.03 -3.06
CA LEU A 22 12.07 -2.26 -3.27
C LEU A 22 11.68 -2.21 -4.76
N ILE A 23 12.65 -2.01 -5.66
CA ILE A 23 12.43 -2.03 -7.10
C ILE A 23 11.90 -3.41 -7.55
N LEU A 24 12.54 -4.49 -7.11
CA LEU A 24 12.13 -5.85 -7.46
C LEU A 24 10.71 -6.15 -6.94
N GLU A 25 10.35 -5.71 -5.74
CA GLU A 25 8.99 -5.82 -5.20
C GLU A 25 7.96 -5.06 -6.07
N GLN A 26 8.29 -3.85 -6.51
CA GLN A 26 7.39 -3.07 -7.36
C GLN A 26 7.25 -3.62 -8.78
N LEU A 27 8.30 -4.25 -9.31
CA LEU A 27 8.22 -5.02 -10.56
C LEU A 27 7.29 -6.23 -10.40
N LYS A 28 7.45 -7.05 -9.35
CA LYS A 28 6.54 -8.19 -9.06
C LYS A 28 5.09 -7.76 -8.92
N THR A 29 4.85 -6.67 -8.20
CA THR A 29 3.49 -6.14 -7.99
C THR A 29 2.89 -5.65 -9.30
N THR A 30 3.68 -4.96 -10.13
CA THR A 30 3.23 -4.50 -11.45
C THR A 30 2.98 -5.67 -12.40
N ASP A 31 3.82 -6.71 -12.39
CA ASP A 31 3.60 -7.92 -13.18
C ASP A 31 2.32 -8.66 -12.75
N SER A 32 2.06 -8.76 -11.45
CA SER A 32 0.83 -9.35 -10.91
C SER A 32 -0.41 -8.62 -11.44
N VAL A 33 -0.39 -7.28 -11.44
CA VAL A 33 -1.48 -6.48 -12.03
C VAL A 33 -1.65 -6.78 -13.52
N LEU A 34 -0.56 -6.83 -14.29
CA LEU A 34 -0.60 -7.14 -15.72
C LEU A 34 -1.11 -8.57 -16.00
N ARG A 35 -0.68 -9.54 -15.20
CA ARG A 35 -1.10 -10.93 -15.31
C ARG A 35 -2.59 -11.06 -15.05
N PHE A 36 -3.09 -10.54 -13.94
CA PHE A 36 -4.51 -10.62 -13.62
C PHE A 36 -5.38 -9.78 -14.55
N LEU A 37 -4.88 -8.66 -15.06
CA LEU A 37 -5.55 -7.94 -16.14
C LEU A 37 -5.68 -8.83 -17.38
N SER A 38 -4.62 -9.54 -17.79
CA SER A 38 -4.68 -10.46 -18.93
C SER A 38 -5.72 -11.57 -18.72
N GLU A 39 -5.88 -12.06 -17.49
CA GLU A 39 -6.83 -13.11 -17.15
C GLU A 39 -8.28 -12.61 -17.11
N ILE A 40 -8.51 -11.41 -16.58
CA ILE A 40 -9.86 -10.86 -16.40
C ILE A 40 -10.36 -10.18 -17.68
N ASN A 41 -9.51 -9.41 -18.35
CA ASN A 41 -9.87 -8.64 -19.54
C ASN A 41 -8.63 -8.38 -20.42
N ALA A 42 -8.31 -9.35 -21.28
CA ALA A 42 -7.15 -9.30 -22.17
C ALA A 42 -7.18 -8.14 -23.17
N ASP A 43 -8.37 -7.70 -23.60
CA ASP A 43 -8.53 -6.65 -24.61
C ASP A 43 -8.01 -5.29 -24.13
N LEU A 44 -8.04 -5.06 -22.81
CA LEU A 44 -7.54 -3.83 -22.20
C LEU A 44 -6.02 -3.82 -21.98
N PHE A 45 -5.34 -4.97 -22.11
CA PHE A 45 -3.94 -5.13 -21.70
C PHE A 45 -3.00 -4.12 -22.35
N ASN A 46 -3.06 -3.98 -23.68
CA ASN A 46 -2.20 -3.05 -24.41
C ASN A 46 -2.57 -1.58 -24.16
N ASN A 47 -3.85 -1.28 -23.95
CA ASN A 47 -4.30 0.08 -23.62
C ASN A 47 -3.79 0.48 -22.24
N TYR A 48 -3.90 -0.42 -21.26
CA TYR A 48 -3.40 -0.21 -19.91
C TYR A 48 -1.88 0.03 -19.89
N ILE A 49 -1.11 -0.80 -20.60
CA ILE A 49 0.36 -0.61 -20.69
C ILE A 49 0.68 0.75 -21.29
N ARG A 50 0.02 1.15 -22.39
CA ARG A 50 0.23 2.47 -23.00
C ARG A 50 -0.09 3.62 -22.04
N ALA A 51 -1.19 3.52 -21.30
CA ALA A 51 -1.58 4.52 -20.30
C ALA A 51 -0.57 4.61 -19.15
N LEU A 52 -0.14 3.47 -18.59
CA LEU A 52 0.85 3.45 -17.50
C LEU A 52 2.21 3.96 -17.97
N VAL A 53 2.66 3.55 -19.16
CA VAL A 53 3.91 4.06 -19.77
C VAL A 53 3.86 5.57 -19.91
N LYS A 54 2.77 6.13 -20.46
CA LYS A 54 2.61 7.58 -20.61
C LYS A 54 2.76 8.29 -19.26
N ARG A 55 2.09 7.80 -18.21
CA ARG A 55 2.17 8.39 -16.87
C ARG A 55 3.58 8.39 -16.30
N LEU A 56 4.28 7.26 -16.42
CA LEU A 56 5.65 7.17 -15.89
C LEU A 56 6.63 8.00 -16.72
N ASP A 57 6.47 8.07 -18.04
CA ASP A 57 7.25 8.96 -18.90
C ASP A 57 7.06 10.43 -18.49
N ASP A 58 5.81 10.88 -18.27
CA ASP A 58 5.47 12.24 -17.84
C ASP A 58 6.13 12.59 -16.49
N GLU A 59 6.28 11.62 -15.58
CA GLU A 59 6.95 11.80 -14.28
C GLU A 59 8.47 11.73 -14.36
N LEU A 60 9.05 11.12 -15.40
CA LEU A 60 10.47 10.79 -15.51
C LEU A 60 11.25 11.74 -16.44
N VAL A 61 10.65 12.88 -16.80
CA VAL A 61 11.30 13.90 -17.63
C VAL A 61 12.71 14.19 -17.10
N ASN A 62 13.70 13.97 -17.98
CA ASN A 62 15.12 14.19 -17.74
C ASN A 62 15.71 13.44 -16.53
N TYR A 63 15.22 12.23 -16.21
CA TYR A 63 15.82 11.40 -15.17
C TYR A 63 16.32 10.08 -15.73
N SER A 64 17.62 9.82 -15.63
CA SER A 64 18.26 8.57 -16.03
C SER A 64 18.95 7.88 -14.84
N ILE A 65 19.02 6.55 -14.87
CA ILE A 65 19.79 5.76 -13.90
C ILE A 65 20.35 4.52 -14.60
N ASN A 66 21.52 4.03 -14.16
CA ASN A 66 22.06 2.78 -14.66
C ASN A 66 21.28 1.60 -14.07
N THR A 67 20.57 0.86 -14.92
CA THR A 67 19.75 -0.29 -14.54
C THR A 67 20.48 -1.63 -14.67
N GLU A 68 21.71 -1.65 -15.20
CA GLU A 68 22.48 -2.88 -15.46
C GLU A 68 22.91 -3.59 -14.16
N SER A 69 23.02 -2.85 -13.05
CA SER A 69 23.37 -3.42 -11.74
C SER A 69 22.26 -4.26 -11.11
N LEU A 70 21.03 -4.21 -11.64
CA LEU A 70 19.91 -5.00 -11.12
C LEU A 70 19.95 -6.45 -11.61
N ASN A 71 20.01 -7.38 -10.66
CA ASN A 71 19.93 -8.80 -10.95
C ASN A 71 18.47 -9.30 -10.90
N PHE A 72 17.88 -9.58 -12.06
CA PHE A 72 16.52 -10.12 -12.16
C PHE A 72 16.42 -11.64 -11.99
N LYS A 73 17.54 -12.37 -11.90
CA LYS A 73 17.53 -13.85 -11.87
C LYS A 73 16.65 -14.42 -10.76
N SER A 74 16.64 -13.77 -9.59
CA SER A 74 15.84 -14.20 -8.43
C SER A 74 14.33 -14.05 -8.62
N ILE A 75 13.89 -13.21 -9.56
CA ILE A 75 12.47 -12.90 -9.78
C ILE A 75 12.00 -13.22 -11.20
N GLU A 76 12.86 -13.84 -12.03
CA GLU A 76 12.62 -14.03 -13.46
C GLU A 76 11.27 -14.67 -13.80
N SER A 77 10.86 -15.66 -13.01
CA SER A 77 9.58 -16.37 -13.17
C SER A 77 8.37 -15.52 -12.73
N GLU A 78 8.59 -14.55 -11.85
CA GLU A 78 7.56 -13.69 -11.25
C GLU A 78 7.32 -12.40 -12.06
N ILE A 79 8.14 -12.10 -13.07
CA ILE A 79 8.03 -10.90 -13.93
C ILE A 79 7.79 -11.24 -15.42
N SER A 80 7.03 -12.31 -15.68
CA SER A 80 6.86 -12.87 -17.02
C SER A 80 6.18 -11.93 -18.04
N LYS A 81 5.29 -11.03 -17.59
CA LYS A 81 4.59 -10.06 -18.44
C LYS A 81 5.46 -8.82 -18.68
N LEU A 82 6.15 -8.35 -17.65
CA LEU A 82 7.06 -7.21 -17.71
C LEU A 82 8.31 -7.47 -18.55
N LYS A 83 8.84 -8.71 -18.53
CA LYS A 83 9.94 -9.12 -19.43
C LYS A 83 9.64 -8.89 -20.91
N LYS A 84 8.38 -9.00 -21.31
CA LYS A 84 7.94 -8.75 -22.70
C LYS A 84 7.69 -7.26 -22.98
N ASN A 85 7.85 -6.40 -21.97
CA ASN A 85 7.57 -4.97 -22.00
C ASN A 85 8.75 -4.20 -21.37
N GLU A 86 9.93 -4.30 -22.00
CA GLU A 86 11.18 -3.70 -21.50
C GLU A 86 11.05 -2.20 -21.17
N LYS A 87 10.33 -1.44 -22.02
CA LYS A 87 10.08 -0.02 -21.76
C LYS A 87 9.40 0.20 -20.42
N LEU A 88 8.30 -0.51 -20.14
CA LEU A 88 7.58 -0.37 -18.87
C LEU A 88 8.43 -0.81 -17.68
N THR A 89 9.17 -1.92 -17.82
CA THR A 89 10.12 -2.40 -16.81
C THR A 89 11.12 -1.31 -16.43
N ASN A 90 11.77 -0.69 -17.42
CA ASN A 90 12.74 0.40 -17.22
C ASN A 90 12.10 1.64 -16.59
N LEU A 91 10.85 1.96 -16.95
CA LEU A 91 10.14 3.10 -16.36
C LEU A 91 9.80 2.86 -14.89
N VAL A 92 9.36 1.65 -14.51
CA VAL A 92 9.13 1.32 -13.10
C VAL A 92 10.43 1.46 -12.30
N ILE A 93 11.55 0.91 -12.79
CA ILE A 93 12.87 1.01 -12.14
C ILE A 93 13.27 2.48 -11.94
N ARG A 94 13.25 3.27 -13.02
CA ARG A 94 13.60 4.70 -12.99
C ARG A 94 12.68 5.48 -12.05
N TYR A 95 11.39 5.18 -12.02
CA TYR A 95 10.42 5.87 -11.17
C TYR A 95 10.71 5.66 -9.68
N ILE A 96 10.95 4.41 -9.27
CA ILE A 96 11.30 4.10 -7.88
C ILE A 96 12.64 4.75 -7.51
N ALA A 97 13.65 4.65 -8.37
CA ALA A 97 14.94 5.28 -8.14
C ALA A 97 14.85 6.81 -7.97
N LYS A 98 14.11 7.50 -8.86
CA LYS A 98 13.86 8.94 -8.79
C LYS A 98 13.14 9.31 -7.50
N SER A 99 12.16 8.51 -7.10
CA SER A 99 11.36 8.72 -5.89
C SER A 99 12.19 8.60 -4.62
N LEU A 100 13.16 7.67 -4.61
CA LEU A 100 14.14 7.52 -3.54
C LEU A 100 15.25 8.58 -3.56
N LYS A 101 15.25 9.49 -4.54
CA LYS A 101 16.27 10.53 -4.76
C LYS A 101 17.66 9.96 -5.01
N LEU A 102 17.75 8.83 -5.73
CA LEU A 102 19.05 8.33 -6.18
C LEU A 102 19.68 9.33 -7.18
N PRO A 103 21.02 9.52 -7.16
CA PRO A 103 21.67 10.43 -8.09
C PRO A 103 21.47 10.01 -9.55
N GLU A 104 21.31 11.00 -10.43
CA GLU A 104 21.20 10.73 -11.86
C GLU A 104 22.44 10.01 -12.40
N GLY A 105 22.23 9.02 -13.26
CA GLY A 105 23.30 8.23 -13.87
C GLY A 105 24.02 7.26 -12.92
N SER A 106 23.66 7.22 -11.63
CA SER A 106 24.29 6.29 -10.68
C SER A 106 23.89 4.85 -10.94
N GLU A 107 24.64 3.91 -10.39
CA GLU A 107 24.20 2.54 -10.22
C GLU A 107 23.15 2.45 -9.11
N ILE A 108 22.30 1.43 -9.18
CA ILE A 108 21.32 1.13 -8.13
C ILE A 108 22.05 0.36 -7.02
N PRO A 109 22.09 0.87 -5.78
CA PRO A 109 22.72 0.19 -4.67
C PRO A 109 22.04 -1.15 -4.35
N SER A 110 22.85 -2.18 -4.10
CA SER A 110 22.39 -3.47 -3.59
C SER A 110 22.29 -3.50 -2.06
N GLU A 111 22.91 -2.54 -1.38
CA GLU A 111 22.90 -2.39 0.07
C GLU A 111 21.82 -1.40 0.53
N SER A 112 21.53 -1.41 1.84
CA SER A 112 20.59 -0.47 2.45
C SER A 112 21.17 0.95 2.52
N ILE A 113 20.42 1.92 2.01
CA ILE A 113 20.70 3.35 2.14
C ILE A 113 19.74 4.01 3.12
N ASP A 114 20.12 5.18 3.60
CA ASP A 114 19.29 6.02 4.45
C ASP A 114 18.40 6.92 3.57
N VAL A 115 17.09 6.81 3.74
CA VAL A 115 16.10 7.68 3.06
C VAL A 115 15.08 8.19 4.06
N THR A 116 14.41 9.30 3.76
CA THR A 116 13.28 9.74 4.57
C THR A 116 12.10 8.79 4.39
N MET A 117 11.30 8.62 5.44
CA MET A 117 10.06 7.84 5.37
C MET A 117 9.11 8.41 4.30
N TYR A 118 9.10 9.73 4.10
CA TYR A 118 8.39 10.38 3.01
C TYR A 118 8.82 9.82 1.64
N ASN A 119 10.11 9.83 1.31
CA ASN A 119 10.59 9.37 0.00
C ASN A 119 10.34 7.87 -0.20
N ARG A 120 10.50 7.07 0.86
CA ARG A 120 10.18 5.63 0.83
C ARG A 120 8.68 5.40 0.55
N ALA A 121 7.79 6.08 1.27
CA ALA A 121 6.36 6.00 1.06
C ALA A 121 5.96 6.54 -0.32
N PHE A 122 6.54 7.66 -0.75
CA PHE A 122 6.31 8.25 -2.07
C PHE A 122 6.61 7.24 -3.19
N ALA A 123 7.75 6.55 -3.11
CA ALA A 123 8.14 5.54 -4.08
C ALA A 123 7.12 4.38 -4.14
N TYR A 124 6.65 3.90 -2.99
CA TYR A 124 5.72 2.77 -2.89
C TYR A 124 4.27 3.12 -3.28
N GLU A 125 3.77 4.24 -2.78
CA GLU A 125 2.36 4.60 -2.86
C GLU A 125 2.02 5.25 -4.20
N ARG A 126 2.89 6.11 -4.75
CA ARG A 126 2.58 6.79 -6.00
C ARG A 126 2.66 5.88 -7.22
N ILE A 127 3.56 4.91 -7.23
CA ILE A 127 3.54 3.89 -8.30
C ILE A 127 2.24 3.09 -8.25
N SER A 128 1.74 2.78 -7.05
CA SER A 128 0.43 2.15 -6.85
C SER A 128 -0.68 3.03 -7.39
N TYR A 129 -0.66 4.33 -7.08
CA TYR A 129 -1.59 5.30 -7.63
C TYR A 129 -1.60 5.29 -9.16
N TYR A 130 -0.44 5.34 -9.82
CA TYR A 130 -0.39 5.33 -11.28
C TYR A 130 -0.85 4.02 -11.91
N ARG A 131 -0.65 2.87 -11.24
CA ARG A 131 -1.26 1.60 -11.66
C ARG A 131 -2.78 1.69 -11.67
N VAL A 132 -3.39 2.21 -10.61
CA VAL A 132 -4.85 2.39 -10.57
C VAL A 132 -5.31 3.43 -11.60
N LYS A 133 -4.61 4.56 -11.65
CA LYS A 133 -4.99 5.69 -12.52
C LYS A 133 -4.96 5.31 -13.99
N ALA A 134 -4.02 4.46 -14.41
CA ALA A 134 -3.97 3.94 -15.78
C ALA A 134 -5.24 3.18 -16.18
N PHE A 135 -5.92 2.49 -15.26
CA PHE A 135 -7.25 1.91 -15.54
C PHE A 135 -8.31 2.99 -15.78
N THR A 136 -8.32 4.04 -14.95
CA THR A 136 -9.29 5.15 -15.06
C THR A 136 -9.03 6.08 -16.25
N ASP A 137 -7.90 5.92 -16.95
CA ASP A 137 -7.62 6.67 -18.18
C ASP A 137 -8.16 5.97 -19.42
N ILE A 138 -8.25 4.64 -19.37
CA ILE A 138 -8.70 3.82 -20.50
C ILE A 138 -10.17 3.39 -20.36
N LEU A 139 -10.71 3.49 -19.14
CA LEU A 139 -12.10 3.23 -18.78
C LEU A 139 -12.63 4.45 -18.03
N ASP A 140 -13.94 4.61 -17.99
CA ASP A 140 -14.57 5.53 -17.03
C ASP A 140 -14.14 5.19 -15.60
N LYS A 141 -14.04 6.20 -14.73
CA LYS A 141 -13.49 6.08 -13.36
C LYS A 141 -14.06 4.89 -12.59
N GLU A 142 -15.39 4.76 -12.54
CA GLU A 142 -16.08 3.69 -11.82
C GLU A 142 -15.67 2.29 -12.32
N LYS A 143 -15.69 2.08 -13.63
CA LYS A 143 -15.31 0.80 -14.27
C LYS A 143 -13.83 0.49 -14.04
N GLY A 144 -12.97 1.51 -14.09
CA GLY A 144 -11.54 1.37 -13.82
C GLY A 144 -11.26 0.92 -12.38
N LEU A 145 -11.95 1.53 -11.41
CA LEU A 145 -11.85 1.15 -9.99
C LEU A 145 -12.43 -0.25 -9.72
N GLU A 146 -13.57 -0.59 -10.32
CA GLU A 146 -14.19 -1.92 -10.19
C GLU A 146 -13.27 -3.03 -10.75
N LEU A 147 -12.63 -2.78 -11.91
CA LEU A 147 -11.68 -3.73 -12.48
C LEU A 147 -10.44 -3.88 -11.60
N TYR A 148 -9.90 -2.78 -11.08
CA TYR A 148 -8.76 -2.83 -10.17
C TYR A 148 -9.10 -3.58 -8.87
N ALA A 149 -10.30 -3.40 -8.33
CA ALA A 149 -10.78 -4.14 -7.17
C ALA A 149 -10.74 -5.67 -7.38
N LYS A 150 -11.20 -6.15 -8.55
CA LYS A 150 -11.14 -7.57 -8.92
C LYS A 150 -9.69 -8.09 -9.01
N ILE A 151 -8.78 -7.28 -9.57
CA ILE A 151 -7.35 -7.61 -9.63
C ILE A 151 -6.78 -7.71 -8.21
N LEU A 152 -7.11 -6.76 -7.34
CA LEU A 152 -6.63 -6.73 -5.96
C LEU A 152 -7.13 -7.94 -5.15
N GLY A 153 -8.39 -8.36 -5.34
CA GLY A 153 -8.93 -9.58 -4.75
C GLY A 153 -8.13 -10.83 -5.12
N LYS A 154 -7.72 -10.95 -6.39
CA LYS A 154 -6.83 -12.04 -6.84
C LYS A 154 -5.44 -11.97 -6.22
N ILE A 155 -4.84 -10.78 -6.13
CA ILE A 155 -3.53 -10.58 -5.49
C ILE A 155 -3.59 -11.03 -4.03
N VAL A 156 -4.61 -10.57 -3.27
CA VAL A 156 -4.77 -10.92 -1.86
C VAL A 156 -5.00 -12.42 -1.66
N THR A 157 -5.80 -13.05 -2.53
CA THR A 157 -6.01 -14.50 -2.50
C THR A 157 -4.68 -15.26 -2.65
N GLU A 158 -3.81 -14.85 -3.57
CA GLU A 158 -2.49 -15.47 -3.71
C GLU A 158 -1.55 -15.21 -2.52
N MET A 159 -1.64 -14.03 -1.90
CA MET A 159 -0.89 -13.74 -0.67
C MET A 159 -1.29 -14.69 0.46
N HIS A 160 -2.60 -14.92 0.63
CA HIS A 160 -3.11 -15.84 1.65
C HIS A 160 -2.65 -17.28 1.45
N ILE A 161 -2.64 -17.77 0.21
CA ILE A 161 -2.14 -19.12 -0.12
C ILE A 161 -0.68 -19.31 0.32
N LYS A 162 0.12 -18.24 0.32
CA LYS A 162 1.54 -18.26 0.68
C LYS A 162 1.79 -17.99 2.17
N SER A 163 0.79 -17.55 2.92
CA SER A 163 0.95 -17.16 4.33
C SER A 163 0.35 -18.21 5.27
N THR A 164 1.12 -18.62 6.28
CA THR A 164 0.60 -19.44 7.39
C THR A 164 0.29 -18.51 8.57
N PRO A 165 -0.96 -18.44 9.06
CA PRO A 165 -1.29 -17.61 10.21
C PRO A 165 -0.51 -18.05 11.45
N ASN A 166 -0.03 -17.09 12.25
CA ASN A 166 0.56 -17.40 13.55
C ASN A 166 -0.56 -17.66 14.56
N GLU A 167 -0.84 -18.93 14.86
CA GLU A 167 -1.91 -19.32 15.80
C GLU A 167 -1.79 -18.71 17.20
N LYS A 168 -0.60 -18.25 17.59
CA LYS A 168 -0.37 -17.62 18.90
C LYS A 168 -0.59 -16.10 18.89
N GLU A 169 -0.84 -15.51 17.73
CA GLU A 169 -1.08 -14.07 17.63
C GLU A 169 -2.37 -13.68 18.35
N THR A 170 -2.31 -12.60 19.13
CA THR A 170 -3.44 -11.99 19.83
C THR A 170 -3.57 -10.54 19.39
N ILE A 171 -4.73 -9.92 19.61
CA ILE A 171 -4.92 -8.48 19.32
C ILE A 171 -3.87 -7.63 20.02
N LYS A 172 -3.56 -7.96 21.28
CA LYS A 172 -2.52 -7.24 22.04
C LYS A 172 -1.15 -7.37 21.39
N MET A 173 -0.74 -8.58 20.99
CA MET A 173 0.56 -8.80 20.32
C MET A 173 0.63 -8.08 18.97
N ALA A 174 -0.44 -8.16 18.17
CA ALA A 174 -0.54 -7.46 16.90
C ALA A 174 -0.42 -5.94 17.10
N ASN A 175 -1.10 -5.38 18.11
CA ASN A 175 -1.04 -3.97 18.45
C ASN A 175 0.35 -3.53 18.91
N GLU A 176 1.01 -4.30 19.78
CA GLU A 176 2.37 -3.99 20.24
C GLU A 176 3.38 -3.98 19.07
N GLY A 177 3.25 -4.94 18.15
CA GLY A 177 4.03 -4.99 16.91
C GLY A 177 3.79 -3.77 16.01
N ALA A 178 2.51 -3.44 15.76
CA ALA A 178 2.12 -2.30 14.95
C ALA A 178 2.61 -0.97 15.54
N ILE A 179 2.41 -0.74 16.84
CA ILE A 179 2.89 0.45 17.55
C ILE A 179 4.40 0.59 17.41
N LYS A 180 5.16 -0.49 17.65
CA LYS A 180 6.62 -0.47 17.53
C LYS A 180 7.04 -0.11 16.11
N GLN A 181 6.45 -0.74 15.09
CA GLN A 181 6.78 -0.48 13.70
C GLN A 181 6.44 0.96 13.29
N TRP A 182 5.21 1.41 13.56
CA TRP A 182 4.74 2.72 13.17
C TRP A 182 5.50 3.85 13.86
N CYS A 183 5.80 3.70 15.15
CA CYS A 183 6.54 4.71 15.90
C CYS A 183 8.04 4.73 15.59
N ASN A 184 8.66 3.57 15.34
CA ASN A 184 10.06 3.55 14.93
C ASN A 184 10.28 4.20 13.56
N ASN A 185 9.32 4.03 12.65
CA ASN A 185 9.45 4.48 11.26
C ASN A 185 8.79 5.82 10.98
N GLY A 186 8.13 6.46 11.95
CA GLY A 186 7.52 7.78 11.73
C GLY A 186 6.20 7.77 10.95
N ILE A 187 5.43 6.67 10.95
CA ILE A 187 4.41 6.40 9.91
C ILE A 187 3.08 7.15 10.15
N VAL A 188 2.58 7.17 11.39
CA VAL A 188 1.21 7.63 11.72
C VAL A 188 1.13 8.32 13.07
N ASP A 189 0.20 9.28 13.20
CA ASP A 189 -0.34 9.72 14.49
C ASP A 189 -1.67 9.01 14.71
N PHE A 190 -1.85 8.37 15.87
CA PHE A 190 -3.04 7.59 16.13
C PHE A 190 -3.41 7.51 17.61
N THR A 191 -4.70 7.29 17.85
CA THR A 191 -5.23 6.86 19.13
C THR A 191 -5.74 5.44 18.99
N PHE A 192 -5.49 4.59 19.96
CA PHE A 192 -6.14 3.28 20.01
C PHE A 192 -6.87 3.11 21.33
N ALA A 193 -7.94 2.31 21.30
CA ALA A 193 -8.65 1.86 22.47
C ALA A 193 -8.94 0.36 22.40
N PHE A 194 -8.62 -0.38 23.45
CA PHE A 194 -9.15 -1.73 23.62
C PHE A 194 -10.61 -1.64 24.04
N ILE A 195 -11.49 -2.23 23.23
CA ILE A 195 -12.90 -2.40 23.61
C ILE A 195 -12.96 -3.57 24.62
N ASP A 196 -12.26 -4.66 24.32
CA ASP A 196 -11.94 -5.78 25.21
C ASP A 196 -10.64 -6.49 24.76
N ASP A 197 -10.31 -7.64 25.34
CA ASP A 197 -9.08 -8.39 25.05
C ASP A 197 -8.98 -8.92 23.60
N ASN A 198 -10.10 -9.00 22.90
CA ASN A 198 -10.24 -9.62 21.58
C ASN A 198 -10.63 -8.60 20.50
N GLN A 199 -10.74 -7.31 20.84
CA GLN A 199 -11.02 -6.26 19.86
C GLN A 199 -10.46 -4.89 20.26
N CYS A 200 -9.97 -4.16 19.28
CA CYS A 200 -9.49 -2.80 19.45
C CYS A 200 -9.87 -1.92 18.26
N ILE A 201 -10.01 -0.61 18.52
CA ILE A 201 -10.30 0.40 17.52
C ILE A 201 -9.13 1.38 17.44
N TYR A 202 -8.72 1.71 16.23
CA TYR A 202 -7.77 2.77 15.93
C TYR A 202 -8.48 3.97 15.32
N ARG A 203 -8.00 5.15 15.68
CA ARG A 203 -8.28 6.42 15.02
C ARG A 203 -6.96 7.01 14.56
N PHE A 204 -6.74 7.12 13.26
CA PHE A 204 -5.54 7.74 12.70
C PHE A 204 -5.83 9.18 12.29
N ASP A 205 -5.03 10.10 12.83
CA ASP A 205 -5.11 11.54 12.57
C ASP A 205 -4.20 11.97 11.42
N LYS A 206 -3.08 11.27 11.24
CA LYS A 206 -2.10 11.49 10.17
C LYS A 206 -1.49 10.18 9.74
N CYS A 207 -1.18 10.06 8.45
CA CYS A 207 -0.56 8.88 7.87
C CYS A 207 0.36 9.29 6.71
N VAL A 208 1.59 8.80 6.67
CA VAL A 208 2.53 9.08 5.58
C VAL A 208 1.98 8.71 4.21
N THR A 209 1.20 7.63 4.11
CA THR A 209 0.54 7.19 2.87
C THR A 209 -0.44 8.24 2.33
N HIS A 210 -1.27 8.84 3.20
CA HIS A 210 -2.13 9.95 2.79
C HIS A 210 -1.31 11.17 2.36
N GLU A 211 -0.27 11.49 3.13
CA GLU A 211 0.54 12.69 2.91
C GLU A 211 1.33 12.69 1.59
N VAL A 212 1.74 11.52 1.08
CA VAL A 212 2.44 11.41 -0.20
C VAL A 212 1.50 11.35 -1.42
N LEU A 213 0.19 11.16 -1.20
CA LEU A 213 -0.83 11.05 -2.26
C LEU A 213 -1.79 12.25 -2.33
N LYS A 214 -1.93 13.03 -1.25
CA LYS A 214 -2.95 14.08 -1.13
C LYS A 214 -2.89 15.19 -2.18
N ASP A 215 -1.74 15.39 -2.83
CA ASP A 215 -1.53 16.39 -3.88
C ASP A 215 -1.97 15.92 -5.28
N LEU A 216 -2.25 14.63 -5.46
CA LEU A 216 -2.65 14.05 -6.75
C LEU A 216 -4.11 14.33 -7.13
N ASN A 217 -4.87 14.98 -6.24
CA ASN A 217 -6.24 15.49 -6.46
C ASN A 217 -7.27 14.46 -7.00
N ASP A 218 -7.10 13.17 -6.70
CA ASP A 218 -8.08 12.11 -7.01
C ASP A 218 -8.19 11.14 -5.82
N PRO A 219 -8.99 11.48 -4.80
CA PRO A 219 -9.02 10.74 -3.53
C PRO A 219 -9.51 9.30 -3.69
N ASP A 220 -10.43 9.03 -4.63
CA ASP A 220 -10.91 7.65 -4.89
C ASP A 220 -9.79 6.75 -5.44
N VAL A 221 -8.95 7.29 -6.34
CA VAL A 221 -7.81 6.55 -6.90
C VAL A 221 -6.72 6.39 -5.84
N ALA A 222 -6.47 7.42 -5.03
CA ALA A 222 -5.53 7.33 -3.90
C ALA A 222 -5.95 6.30 -2.86
N TYR A 223 -7.23 6.26 -2.53
CA TYR A 223 -7.83 5.25 -1.66
C TYR A 223 -7.72 3.84 -2.25
N ALA A 224 -8.10 3.67 -3.52
CA ALA A 224 -7.99 2.39 -4.22
C ALA A 224 -6.55 1.86 -4.26
N ALA A 225 -5.59 2.75 -4.46
CA ALA A 225 -4.18 2.40 -4.57
C ALA A 225 -3.51 1.99 -3.26
N SER A 226 -3.98 2.49 -2.12
CA SER A 226 -3.22 2.42 -0.86
C SER A 226 -3.99 1.85 0.33
N CYS A 227 -5.32 1.98 0.38
CA CYS A 227 -6.13 1.61 1.53
C CYS A 227 -7.18 0.54 1.21
N PHE A 228 -7.71 0.52 0.00
CA PHE A 228 -8.83 -0.33 -0.39
C PHE A 228 -8.56 -1.84 -0.23
N ILE A 229 -7.29 -2.27 -0.25
CA ILE A 229 -6.92 -3.68 0.02
C ILE A 229 -7.52 -4.21 1.32
N GLY A 230 -7.68 -3.37 2.35
CA GLY A 230 -8.27 -3.76 3.63
C GLY A 230 -9.79 -3.89 3.61
N ASP A 231 -10.44 -3.42 2.55
CA ASP A 231 -11.91 -3.35 2.42
C ASP A 231 -12.46 -4.36 1.41
N ILE A 232 -11.58 -5.06 0.67
CA ILE A 232 -12.02 -6.11 -0.25
C ILE A 232 -12.47 -7.36 0.53
N PRO A 233 -13.46 -8.10 0.02
CA PRO A 233 -13.98 -9.31 0.67
C PRO A 233 -12.90 -10.36 0.97
N GLU A 234 -11.87 -10.44 0.12
CA GLU A 234 -10.77 -11.40 0.22
C GLU A 234 -9.76 -11.05 1.32
N PHE A 235 -9.79 -9.84 1.91
CA PHE A 235 -8.79 -9.42 2.89
C PHE A 235 -8.82 -10.24 4.17
N ASN A 236 -9.99 -10.42 4.77
CA ASN A 236 -10.16 -11.10 6.05
C ASN A 236 -10.08 -12.64 6.00
N PRO A 237 -10.64 -13.33 4.98
CA PRO A 237 -10.55 -14.79 4.87
C PRO A 237 -9.12 -15.30 5.05
N GLY A 238 -8.95 -16.31 5.92
CA GLY A 238 -7.63 -16.89 6.23
C GLY A 238 -6.83 -16.17 7.32
N ARG A 239 -7.28 -14.99 7.80
CA ARG A 239 -6.60 -14.26 8.89
C ARG A 239 -7.22 -14.57 10.25
N LEU A 240 -6.38 -14.55 11.29
CA LEU A 240 -6.85 -14.67 12.68
C LEU A 240 -7.26 -13.32 13.26
N ILE A 241 -6.57 -12.25 12.86
CA ILE A 241 -6.95 -10.89 13.19
C ILE A 241 -7.60 -10.27 11.95
N HIS A 242 -8.91 -10.11 12.04
CA HIS A 242 -9.69 -9.42 11.02
C HIS A 242 -9.62 -7.91 11.24
N MET A 243 -9.85 -7.16 10.17
CA MET A 243 -9.94 -5.71 10.18
C MET A 243 -11.12 -5.25 9.34
N ARG A 244 -11.69 -4.10 9.71
CA ARG A 244 -12.50 -3.30 8.82
C ARG A 244 -12.44 -1.82 9.22
N ARG A 245 -12.83 -0.96 8.30
CA ARG A 245 -12.92 0.49 8.49
C ARG A 245 -14.26 1.03 7.98
N THR A 246 -14.58 2.26 8.33
CA THR A 246 -15.73 2.97 7.74
C THR A 246 -15.33 4.19 6.94
N GLN A 247 -14.15 4.76 7.20
CA GLN A 247 -13.60 5.89 6.47
C GLN A 247 -12.07 5.89 6.50
N THR A 248 -11.47 6.67 5.61
CA THR A 248 -10.02 6.86 5.53
C THR A 248 -9.68 8.34 5.43
N LEU A 249 -8.41 8.67 5.68
CA LEU A 249 -7.90 10.03 5.55
C LEU A 249 -8.03 10.59 4.12
N HIS A 250 -8.18 9.75 3.10
CA HIS A 250 -8.41 10.21 1.71
C HIS A 250 -9.79 10.86 1.51
N HIS A 251 -10.77 10.53 2.37
CA HIS A 251 -12.17 10.96 2.21
C HIS A 251 -12.75 11.64 3.47
N ALA A 252 -12.00 11.70 4.57
CA ALA A 252 -12.48 12.20 5.85
C ALA A 252 -11.34 12.74 6.71
N ASP A 253 -11.68 13.43 7.80
CA ASP A 253 -10.72 14.05 8.72
C ASP A 253 -9.88 13.03 9.53
N PHE A 254 -10.27 11.75 9.54
CA PHE A 254 -9.56 10.67 10.21
C PHE A 254 -9.85 9.32 9.55
N CYS A 255 -8.95 8.35 9.71
CA CYS A 255 -9.20 6.95 9.38
C CYS A 255 -9.59 6.18 10.65
N ASP A 256 -10.52 5.24 10.53
CA ASP A 256 -10.89 4.35 11.63
C ASP A 256 -10.69 2.88 11.28
N GLU A 257 -10.04 2.11 12.14
CA GLU A 257 -9.81 0.68 11.87
C GLU A 257 -10.16 -0.16 13.10
N LEU A 258 -11.21 -0.97 12.98
CA LEU A 258 -11.58 -1.97 13.97
C LEU A 258 -10.86 -3.26 13.66
N TYR A 259 -10.12 -3.77 14.64
CA TYR A 259 -9.49 -5.09 14.59
C TYR A 259 -10.14 -6.02 15.61
N TRP A 260 -10.34 -7.29 15.24
CA TRP A 260 -10.87 -8.30 16.14
C TRP A 260 -10.33 -9.70 15.85
N ASP A 261 -10.30 -10.53 16.88
CA ASP A 261 -9.88 -11.93 16.79
C ASP A 261 -11.01 -12.80 16.23
N SER A 262 -10.86 -13.29 15.00
CA SER A 262 -11.89 -14.06 14.30
C SER A 262 -12.26 -15.37 14.99
N ARG A 263 -11.42 -15.88 15.90
CA ARG A 263 -11.68 -17.09 16.68
C ARG A 263 -12.68 -16.88 17.82
N LYS A 264 -12.91 -15.62 18.20
CA LYS A 264 -13.71 -15.23 19.38
C LYS A 264 -15.09 -14.73 19.01
N PHE A 265 -15.29 -14.32 17.76
CA PHE A 265 -16.51 -13.72 17.26
C PHE A 265 -17.12 -14.61 16.17
N LYS A 266 -18.33 -15.15 16.42
CA LYS A 266 -19.08 -15.93 15.40
C LYS A 266 -19.53 -15.05 14.23
N ASP A 267 -19.96 -13.83 14.55
CA ASP A 267 -20.32 -12.79 13.60
C ASP A 267 -19.34 -11.61 13.75
N PRO A 268 -19.05 -10.85 12.68
CA PRO A 268 -18.25 -9.64 12.81
C PRO A 268 -18.84 -8.71 13.89
N PRO A 269 -18.03 -8.20 14.85
CA PRO A 269 -18.51 -7.25 15.86
C PRO A 269 -19.11 -6.02 15.20
N LYS A 270 -19.81 -5.13 15.91
CA LYS A 270 -20.33 -3.87 15.33
C LYS A 270 -19.28 -2.76 15.39
N GLN A 271 -19.20 -1.92 14.36
CA GLN A 271 -18.26 -0.80 14.32
C GLN A 271 -18.74 0.21 15.37
N PRO A 272 -17.88 0.70 16.26
CA PRO A 272 -18.23 1.90 17.03
C PRO A 272 -18.67 3.02 16.09
N SER A 273 -19.60 3.87 16.53
CA SER A 273 -20.08 4.97 15.69
C SER A 273 -18.97 5.99 15.43
N LEU A 274 -19.05 6.71 14.30
CA LEU A 274 -18.12 7.79 14.00
C LEU A 274 -18.12 8.88 15.08
N ASP A 275 -19.26 9.18 15.70
CA ASP A 275 -19.35 10.11 16.84
C ASP A 275 -18.58 9.63 18.06
N PHE A 276 -18.58 8.32 18.31
CA PHE A 276 -17.76 7.73 19.37
C PHE A 276 -16.28 7.86 19.01
N ILE A 277 -15.91 7.44 17.80
CA ILE A 277 -14.51 7.45 17.34
C ILE A 277 -13.95 8.86 17.32
N LYS A 278 -14.70 9.85 16.83
CA LYS A 278 -14.32 11.26 16.83
C LYS A 278 -14.03 11.81 18.23
N LYS A 279 -14.64 11.24 19.28
CA LYS A 279 -14.43 11.63 20.68
C LYS A 279 -13.27 10.89 21.36
N ILE A 280 -12.77 9.81 20.75
CA ILE A 280 -11.52 9.19 21.17
C ILE A 280 -10.42 10.25 20.99
N ASN A 281 -9.70 10.58 22.06
CA ASN A 281 -8.68 11.63 22.22
C ASN A 281 -9.15 13.07 22.48
N ASN A 282 -10.46 13.37 22.50
CA ASN A 282 -10.97 14.73 22.74
C ASN A 282 -11.04 15.14 24.23
N LYS A 283 -10.42 14.39 25.14
CA LYS A 283 -10.36 14.71 26.58
C LYS A 283 -9.03 15.38 27.00
N LYS A 284 -8.45 16.20 26.13
CA LYS A 284 -7.32 17.08 26.48
C LYS A 284 -7.82 18.49 26.72
#